data_AF-A0A399IX77-F1
#
_entry.id   AF-A0A399IX77-F1
#
_cell.length_a   1.000
_cell.length_b   1.000
_cell.length_c   1.000
_cell.angle_alpha   90.00
_cell.angle_beta   90.00
_cell.angle_gamma   90.00
#
_symmetry.space_group_name_H-M   'P 1'
#
loop_
_entity.id
_entity.type
_entity.pdbx_description
1 polymer ?
#
loop_
_entity_poly.entity_id
_entity_poly.type
_entity_poly.pdbx_seq_one_letter_code
_entity_poly.pdbx_strand_id
1 'polypeptide(L)'
;MNQLANFHTDISDRFAAVRSVEESFAVLAEVVRPYGYTRFHYTQAYLKKDGQILDTATFSGMGAEYRKSVQAEAHKMEDPFVTHCRSSGRPKLWSELPLDYYSPDMTEKHRYKIRHISDHGLRAGVTVRLRRVPYGDGIFSAGMSLVQDPTDSGEEHDRAFLAQQSTIRSICEHLMTSLSFGELSRHHYKLSDREYDVLSLLAEGLQVQQIADHLTLADRTAAHHLSAMRSKLGARSNAQAVAIAIKMQVL
;
A
#
# COMPACT_ATOMS: atom_id res chain seq x y z
N MET A 1 -11.10 32.07 9.31
CA MET A 1 -10.57 31.10 10.29
C MET A 1 -11.54 29.99 10.66
N ASN A 2 -12.87 30.15 10.61
CA ASN A 2 -13.84 29.09 11.00
C ASN A 2 -14.01 27.93 9.99
N GLN A 3 -13.90 28.17 8.67
CA GLN A 3 -14.17 27.11 7.67
C GLN A 3 -13.09 26.03 7.58
N LEU A 4 -11.81 26.39 7.72
CA LEU A 4 -10.71 25.41 7.71
C LEU A 4 -10.72 24.54 8.97
N ALA A 5 -11.00 25.13 10.14
CA ALA A 5 -11.12 24.37 11.39
C ALA A 5 -12.27 23.36 11.32
N ASN A 6 -13.44 23.79 10.82
CA ASN A 6 -14.60 22.90 10.65
C ASN A 6 -14.34 21.77 9.64
N PHE A 7 -13.57 22.04 8.59
CA PHE A 7 -13.17 21.02 7.60
C PHE A 7 -12.26 19.94 8.20
N HIS A 8 -11.27 20.34 9.00
CA HIS A 8 -10.39 19.37 9.67
C HIS A 8 -11.14 18.51 10.70
N THR A 9 -12.06 19.11 11.46
CA THR A 9 -12.90 18.37 12.41
C THR A 9 -13.80 17.37 11.67
N ASP A 10 -14.46 17.77 10.58
CA ASP A 10 -15.32 16.88 9.78
C ASP A 10 -14.55 15.68 9.21
N ILE A 11 -13.35 15.91 8.64
CA ILE A 11 -12.50 14.82 8.14
C ILE A 11 -12.10 13.87 9.26
N SER A 12 -11.68 14.42 10.40
CA SER A 12 -11.26 13.61 11.54
C SER A 12 -12.40 12.72 12.02
N ASP A 13 -13.62 13.25 12.13
CA ASP A 13 -14.79 12.51 12.58
C ASP A 13 -15.17 11.40 11.58
N ARG A 14 -15.12 11.71 10.28
CA ARG A 14 -15.37 10.72 9.21
C ARG A 14 -14.39 9.56 9.26
N PHE A 15 -13.09 9.82 9.40
CA PHE A 15 -12.09 8.76 9.52
C PHE A 15 -12.16 8.00 10.86
N ALA A 16 -12.58 8.65 11.96
CA ALA A 16 -12.78 7.98 13.25
C ALA A 16 -14.00 7.03 13.28
N ALA A 17 -14.99 7.27 12.42
CA ALA A 17 -16.18 6.43 12.30
C ALA A 17 -15.92 5.11 11.56
N VAL A 18 -14.81 5.02 10.81
CA VAL A 18 -14.46 3.88 9.97
C VAL A 18 -14.24 2.60 10.80
N ARG A 19 -14.63 1.45 10.24
CA ARG A 19 -14.49 0.12 10.86
C ARG A 19 -13.78 -0.91 9.99
N SER A 20 -13.37 -0.53 8.78
CA SER A 20 -12.61 -1.41 7.88
C SER A 20 -11.63 -0.62 7.00
N VAL A 21 -10.68 -1.35 6.41
CA VAL A 21 -9.73 -0.81 5.44
C VAL A 21 -10.48 -0.27 4.21
N GLU A 22 -11.47 -1.01 3.72
CA GLU A 22 -12.29 -0.64 2.58
C GLU A 22 -13.05 0.67 2.82
N GLU A 23 -13.67 0.82 3.98
CA GLU A 23 -14.34 2.05 4.40
C GLU A 23 -13.35 3.22 4.51
N SER A 24 -12.13 2.98 5.00
CA SER A 24 -11.08 4.01 5.11
C SER A 24 -10.77 4.61 3.74
N PHE A 25 -10.59 3.74 2.74
CA PHE A 25 -10.31 4.17 1.38
C PHE A 25 -11.55 4.71 0.64
N ALA A 26 -12.76 4.30 1.01
CA ALA A 26 -13.99 4.91 0.51
C ALA A 26 -14.13 6.36 0.99
N VAL A 27 -13.92 6.61 2.28
CA VAL A 27 -13.89 7.97 2.85
C VAL A 27 -12.79 8.81 2.20
N LEU A 28 -11.58 8.26 2.05
CA LEU A 28 -10.50 8.93 1.32
C LEU A 28 -10.96 9.37 -0.07
N ALA A 29 -11.52 8.45 -0.86
CA ALA A 29 -11.95 8.71 -2.23
C ALA A 29 -12.99 9.83 -2.32
N GLU A 30 -13.88 9.94 -1.34
CA GLU A 30 -14.85 11.03 -1.25
C GLU A 30 -14.19 12.37 -0.87
N VAL A 31 -13.29 12.36 0.12
CA VAL A 31 -12.64 13.57 0.64
C VAL A 31 -11.66 14.17 -0.37
N VAL A 32 -10.99 13.36 -1.19
CA VAL A 32 -10.03 13.84 -2.18
C VAL A 32 -10.67 14.27 -3.51
N ARG A 33 -11.93 13.88 -3.76
CA ARG A 33 -12.65 14.16 -5.02
C ARG A 33 -12.80 15.66 -5.33
N PRO A 34 -13.11 16.57 -4.38
CA PRO A 34 -13.16 18.01 -4.63
C PRO A 34 -11.82 18.61 -5.12
N TYR A 35 -10.71 17.91 -4.88
CA TYR A 35 -9.37 18.29 -5.34
C TYR A 35 -8.99 17.66 -6.69
N GLY A 36 -9.96 17.03 -7.37
CA GLY A 36 -9.81 16.44 -8.69
C GLY A 36 -9.27 15.00 -8.70
N TYR A 37 -8.96 14.42 -7.54
CA TYR A 37 -8.46 13.05 -7.47
C TYR A 37 -9.61 12.05 -7.52
N THR A 38 -9.61 11.19 -8.54
CA THR A 38 -10.61 10.14 -8.75
C THR A 38 -10.03 8.74 -8.57
N ARG A 39 -8.70 8.64 -8.47
CA ARG A 39 -7.94 7.39 -8.35
C ARG A 39 -6.90 7.52 -7.26
N PHE A 40 -6.56 6.39 -6.65
CA PHE A 40 -5.52 6.34 -5.63
C PHE A 40 -4.83 4.98 -5.58
N HIS A 41 -3.62 4.97 -5.04
CA HIS A 41 -2.86 3.76 -4.76
C HIS A 41 -2.09 3.92 -3.44
N TYR A 42 -2.39 3.08 -2.47
CA TYR A 42 -1.63 2.96 -1.24
C TYR A 42 -0.69 1.77 -1.31
N THR A 43 0.53 1.97 -0.82
CA THR A 43 1.54 0.92 -0.66
C THR A 43 2.21 1.05 0.70
N GLN A 44 2.27 -0.04 1.44
CA GLN A 44 3.21 -0.22 2.55
C GLN A 44 4.23 -1.29 2.21
N ALA A 45 5.45 -1.11 2.71
CA ALA A 45 6.58 -1.96 2.39
C ALA A 45 7.48 -2.14 3.61
N TYR A 46 8.04 -3.34 3.74
CA TYR A 46 9.17 -3.59 4.62
C TYR A 46 10.47 -3.51 3.83
N LEU A 47 11.38 -2.66 4.29
CA LEU A 47 12.71 -2.48 3.73
C LEU A 47 13.74 -3.11 4.66
N LYS A 48 14.59 -3.99 4.12
CA LYS A 48 15.74 -4.56 4.82
C LYS A 48 16.83 -3.49 5.05
N LYS A 49 17.82 -3.80 5.91
CA LYS A 49 18.96 -2.89 6.19
C LYS A 49 19.75 -2.49 4.95
N ASP A 50 19.88 -3.41 3.99
CA ASP A 50 20.54 -3.19 2.71
C ASP A 50 19.70 -2.36 1.72
N GLY A 51 18.49 -1.94 2.13
CA GLY A 51 17.57 -1.14 1.32
C GLY A 51 16.70 -1.95 0.37
N GLN A 52 16.86 -3.29 0.30
CA GLN A 52 15.99 -4.13 -0.51
C GLN A 52 14.58 -4.17 0.08
N ILE A 53 13.58 -4.10 -0.79
CA ILE A 53 12.19 -4.35 -0.42
C ILE A 53 12.06 -5.85 -0.16
N LEU A 54 11.60 -6.22 1.04
CA LEU A 54 11.25 -7.60 1.34
C LEU A 54 9.93 -7.97 0.68
N ASP A 55 8.90 -7.17 0.95
CA ASP A 55 7.57 -7.34 0.41
C ASP A 55 6.77 -6.03 0.52
N THR A 56 5.64 -5.96 -0.19
CA THR A 56 4.72 -4.82 -0.19
C THR A 56 3.28 -5.27 -0.02
N ALA A 57 2.50 -4.55 0.76
CA ALA A 57 1.05 -4.67 0.79
C ALA A 57 0.42 -3.40 0.21
N THR A 58 -0.60 -3.57 -0.64
CA THR A 58 -1.20 -2.48 -1.39
C THR A 58 -2.72 -2.49 -1.35
N PHE A 59 -3.31 -1.30 -1.46
CA PHE A 59 -4.74 -1.11 -1.67
C PHE A 59 -4.93 -0.06 -2.77
N SER A 60 -5.82 -0.31 -3.74
CA SER A 60 -5.80 0.44 -5.00
C SER A 60 -7.18 0.72 -5.59
N GLY A 61 -7.48 2.01 -5.76
CA GLY A 61 -8.61 2.57 -6.48
C GLY A 61 -8.27 3.00 -7.92
N MET A 62 -7.25 2.41 -8.56
CA MET A 62 -6.80 2.83 -9.91
C MET A 62 -7.73 2.42 -11.08
N GLY A 63 -8.81 1.68 -10.80
CA GLY A 63 -9.74 1.15 -11.81
C GLY A 63 -9.39 -0.25 -12.30
N ALA A 64 -10.42 -1.01 -12.74
CA ALA A 64 -10.28 -2.41 -13.10
C ALA A 64 -9.40 -2.65 -14.34
N GLU A 65 -9.50 -1.77 -15.34
CA GLU A 65 -8.72 -1.84 -16.58
C GLU A 65 -7.21 -1.68 -16.30
N TYR A 66 -6.82 -0.59 -15.62
CA TYR A 66 -5.43 -0.35 -15.24
C TYR A 66 -4.89 -1.49 -14.38
N ARG A 67 -5.67 -1.98 -13.40
CA ARG A 67 -5.26 -3.09 -12.54
C ARG A 67 -4.98 -4.37 -13.34
N LYS A 68 -5.83 -4.71 -14.31
CA LYS A 68 -5.63 -5.88 -15.20
C LYS A 68 -4.35 -5.72 -16.03
N SER A 69 -4.09 -4.53 -16.57
CA SER A 69 -2.87 -4.25 -17.35
C SER A 69 -1.59 -4.43 -16.50
N VAL A 70 -1.60 -3.95 -15.25
CA VAL A 70 -0.46 -4.11 -14.33
C VAL A 70 -0.29 -5.57 -13.94
N GLN A 71 -1.38 -6.29 -13.68
CA GLN A 71 -1.32 -7.70 -13.29
C GLN A 71 -0.70 -8.57 -14.40
N ALA A 72 -1.05 -8.32 -15.66
CA ALA A 72 -0.51 -9.07 -16.80
C ALA A 72 1.01 -8.91 -16.95
N GLU A 73 1.54 -7.74 -16.57
CA GLU A 73 2.93 -7.34 -16.82
C GLU A 73 3.74 -7.13 -15.54
N ALA A 74 3.25 -7.63 -14.39
CA ALA A 74 3.83 -7.37 -13.08
C ALA A 74 5.31 -7.80 -12.98
N HIS A 75 5.70 -8.91 -13.63
CA HIS A 75 7.07 -9.42 -13.66
C HIS A 75 8.07 -8.46 -14.35
N LYS A 76 7.59 -7.52 -15.17
CA LYS A 76 8.39 -6.51 -15.86
C LYS A 76 8.46 -5.17 -15.12
N MET A 77 7.75 -5.02 -14.00
CA MET A 77 7.58 -3.75 -13.31
C MET A 77 8.14 -3.77 -11.89
N GLU A 78 8.72 -2.64 -11.50
CA GLU A 78 9.01 -2.28 -10.11
C GLU A 78 8.44 -0.88 -9.89
N ASP A 79 7.92 -0.61 -8.70
CA ASP A 79 7.29 0.66 -8.39
C ASP A 79 8.35 1.74 -8.09
N PRO A 80 8.53 2.74 -8.98
CA PRO A 80 9.52 3.81 -8.75
C PRO A 80 9.14 4.70 -7.56
N PHE A 81 7.87 4.74 -7.17
CA PHE A 81 7.40 5.57 -6.07
C PHE A 81 7.79 5.00 -4.70
N VAL A 82 7.88 3.67 -4.57
CA VAL A 82 8.40 3.03 -3.36
C VAL A 82 9.87 3.40 -3.17
N THR A 83 10.65 3.37 -4.26
CA THR A 83 12.05 3.82 -4.28
C THR A 83 12.17 5.31 -3.90
N HIS A 84 11.29 6.17 -4.43
CA HIS A 84 11.26 7.59 -4.06
C HIS A 84 10.92 7.81 -2.58
N CYS A 85 9.88 7.16 -2.05
CA CYS A 85 9.48 7.29 -0.65
C CYS A 85 10.59 6.80 0.31
N ARG A 86 11.41 5.83 -0.13
CA ARG A 86 12.57 5.36 0.61
C ARG A 86 13.66 6.43 0.75
N SER A 87 13.96 7.16 -0.34
CA SER A 87 15.08 8.11 -0.41
C SER A 87 14.70 9.56 -0.07
N SER A 88 13.43 9.94 -0.25
CA SER A 88 12.97 11.32 -0.10
C SER A 88 11.67 11.43 0.70
N GLY A 89 11.52 12.55 1.39
CA GLY A 89 10.27 12.96 2.04
C GLY A 89 9.43 13.94 1.25
N ARG A 90 9.93 14.45 0.12
CA ARG A 90 9.17 15.38 -0.72
C ARG A 90 8.06 14.61 -1.44
N PRO A 91 6.88 15.22 -1.66
CA PRO A 91 5.91 14.68 -2.60
C PRO A 91 6.56 14.44 -3.97
N LYS A 92 6.25 13.32 -4.61
CA LYS A 92 6.65 13.02 -5.98
C LYS A 92 5.54 13.40 -6.92
N LEU A 93 5.74 14.45 -7.72
CA LEU A 93 4.80 14.82 -8.78
C LEU A 93 4.98 13.85 -9.96
N TRP A 94 3.87 13.33 -10.49
CA TRP A 94 3.91 12.33 -11.57
C TRP A 94 4.35 12.94 -12.91
N SER A 95 4.21 14.27 -13.05
CA SER A 95 4.80 15.06 -14.13
C SER A 95 6.33 14.98 -14.22
N GLU A 96 7.01 14.63 -13.11
CA GLU A 96 8.47 14.49 -13.06
C GLU A 96 8.95 13.13 -13.62
N LEU A 97 8.06 12.14 -13.79
CA LEU A 97 8.45 10.79 -14.21
C LEU A 97 9.19 10.73 -15.57
N PRO A 98 8.86 11.55 -16.59
CA PRO A 98 9.64 11.61 -17.81
C PRO A 98 11.10 12.04 -17.58
N LEU A 99 11.37 12.87 -16.56
CA LEU A 99 12.73 13.25 -16.18
C LEU A 99 13.44 12.08 -15.48
N ASP A 100 12.74 11.36 -14.60
CA ASP A 100 13.28 10.19 -13.92
C ASP A 100 13.63 9.07 -14.90
N TYR A 101 12.90 8.94 -16.02
CA TYR A 101 13.08 7.88 -17.00
C TYR A 101 14.54 7.76 -17.48
N TYR A 102 15.25 8.90 -17.57
CA TYR A 102 16.64 8.96 -18.01
C TYR A 102 17.65 9.00 -16.85
N SER A 103 17.19 8.94 -15.60
CA SER A 103 18.08 8.92 -14.42
C SER A 103 18.86 7.60 -14.32
N PRO A 104 20.14 7.65 -13.94
CA PRO A 104 20.94 6.45 -13.69
C PRO A 104 20.40 5.61 -12.52
N ASP A 105 19.63 6.20 -11.62
CA ASP A 105 19.04 5.52 -10.46
C ASP A 105 17.82 4.66 -10.82
N MET A 106 17.33 4.73 -12.07
CA MET A 106 16.19 3.93 -12.54
C MET A 106 16.65 2.60 -13.12
N THR A 107 16.04 1.51 -12.66
CA THR A 107 16.18 0.18 -13.26
C THR A 107 15.37 0.11 -14.56
N GLU A 108 15.59 -0.91 -15.38
CA GLU A 108 14.76 -1.16 -16.56
C GLU A 108 13.29 -1.39 -16.19
N LYS A 109 13.03 -2.05 -15.06
CA LYS A 109 11.68 -2.27 -14.55
C LYS A 109 11.01 -0.98 -14.08
N HIS A 110 11.75 -0.06 -13.46
CA HIS A 110 11.24 1.28 -13.18
C HIS A 110 10.87 2.02 -14.47
N ARG A 111 11.74 2.00 -15.48
CA ARG A 111 11.47 2.60 -16.80
C ARG A 111 10.25 2.01 -17.48
N TYR A 112 10.09 0.68 -17.40
CA TYR A 112 8.90 0.01 -17.93
C TYR A 112 7.63 0.48 -17.22
N LYS A 113 7.65 0.58 -15.88
CA LYS A 113 6.52 1.10 -15.10
C LYS A 113 6.18 2.54 -15.44
N ILE A 114 7.19 3.41 -15.61
CA ILE A 114 7.00 4.80 -16.03
C ILE A 114 6.34 4.89 -17.39
N ARG A 115 6.80 4.10 -18.38
CA ARG A 115 6.19 4.03 -19.70
C ARG A 115 4.74 3.53 -19.61
N HIS A 116 4.50 2.48 -18.84
CA HIS A 116 3.16 1.94 -18.63
C HIS A 116 2.19 2.97 -18.04
N ILE A 117 2.61 3.74 -17.04
CA ILE A 117 1.82 4.85 -16.47
C ILE A 117 1.52 5.91 -17.55
N SER A 118 2.53 6.29 -18.32
CA SER A 118 2.46 7.23 -19.44
C SER A 118 1.48 6.79 -20.53
N ASP A 119 1.53 5.53 -20.93
CA ASP A 119 0.68 4.96 -22.00
C ASP A 119 -0.81 4.92 -21.60
N HIS A 120 -1.10 4.96 -20.29
CA HIS A 120 -2.47 5.07 -19.76
C HIS A 120 -2.89 6.53 -19.49
N GLY A 121 -2.10 7.52 -19.90
CA GLY A 121 -2.38 8.95 -19.72
C GLY A 121 -2.36 9.41 -18.25
N LEU A 122 -1.81 8.60 -17.34
CA LEU A 122 -1.79 8.91 -15.90
C LEU A 122 -0.60 9.82 -15.59
N ARG A 123 -0.73 11.13 -15.85
CA ARG A 123 0.33 12.12 -15.60
C ARG A 123 0.00 13.14 -14.51
N ALA A 124 -1.28 13.42 -14.28
CA ALA A 124 -1.75 14.30 -13.23
C ALA A 124 -1.92 13.52 -11.92
N GLY A 125 -0.86 13.48 -11.11
CA GLY A 125 -0.89 12.78 -9.83
C GLY A 125 0.28 13.15 -8.93
N VAL A 126 0.16 12.76 -7.67
CA VAL A 126 1.18 12.97 -6.65
C VAL A 126 1.32 11.71 -5.80
N THR A 127 2.55 11.34 -5.48
CA THR A 127 2.83 10.35 -4.42
C THR A 127 3.39 11.04 -3.18
N VAL A 128 2.70 10.92 -2.06
CA VAL A 128 3.12 11.43 -0.75
C VAL A 128 3.63 10.27 0.12
N ARG A 129 4.78 10.48 0.77
CA ARG A 129 5.27 9.56 1.79
C ARG A 129 4.51 9.79 3.09
N LEU A 130 3.86 8.75 3.58
CA LEU A 130 3.01 8.80 4.77
C LEU A 130 3.77 8.41 6.04
N ARG A 131 4.57 7.35 5.95
CA ARG A 131 5.28 6.80 7.11
C ARG A 131 6.63 6.26 6.69
N ARG A 132 7.62 6.43 7.57
CA ARG A 132 8.93 5.78 7.47
C ARG A 132 9.51 5.67 8.87
N VAL A 133 9.48 4.48 9.45
CA VAL A 133 9.91 4.24 10.83
C VAL A 133 10.80 3.00 10.91
N PRO A 134 11.82 2.98 11.79
CA PRO A 134 12.50 1.74 12.13
C PRO A 134 11.49 0.69 12.61
N TYR A 135 11.63 -0.55 12.14
CA TYR A 135 10.75 -1.64 12.53
C TYR A 135 11.53 -2.96 12.47
N GLY A 136 11.64 -3.65 13.60
CA GLY A 136 12.47 -4.85 13.72
C GLY A 136 13.93 -4.60 13.30
N ASP A 137 14.42 -5.41 12.35
CA ASP A 137 15.75 -5.27 11.78
C ASP A 137 15.81 -4.33 10.56
N GLY A 138 14.73 -3.62 10.22
CA GLY A 138 14.61 -2.86 8.99
C GLY A 138 13.77 -1.58 9.15
N ILE A 139 13.08 -1.19 8.09
CA ILE A 139 12.28 0.04 8.02
C ILE A 139 10.92 -0.30 7.45
N PHE A 140 9.87 0.09 8.16
CA PHE A 140 8.52 0.09 7.62
C PHE A 140 8.24 1.44 6.95
N SER A 141 7.80 1.40 5.69
CA SER A 141 7.50 2.59 4.90
C SER A 141 6.10 2.48 4.30
N ALA A 142 5.37 3.60 4.24
CA ALA A 142 4.08 3.68 3.58
C ALA A 142 3.98 4.95 2.73
N GLY A 143 3.29 4.85 1.59
CA GLY A 143 3.06 5.94 0.65
C GLY A 143 1.66 5.90 0.05
N MET A 144 1.16 7.07 -0.33
CA MET A 144 -0.12 7.24 -1.03
C MET A 144 0.13 7.96 -2.35
N SER A 145 -0.33 7.38 -3.44
CA SER A 145 -0.53 8.08 -4.70
C SER A 145 -1.97 8.52 -4.84
N LEU A 146 -2.19 9.80 -5.15
CA LEU A 146 -3.48 10.36 -5.55
C LEU A 146 -3.36 10.79 -7.01
N VAL A 147 -4.32 10.38 -7.85
CA VAL A 147 -4.23 10.52 -9.30
C VAL A 147 -5.57 11.02 -9.84
N GLN A 148 -5.52 11.99 -10.75
CA GLN A 148 -6.67 12.46 -11.50
C GLN A 148 -6.97 11.49 -12.65
N ASP A 149 -8.07 11.74 -13.37
CA ASP A 149 -8.32 11.00 -14.60
C ASP A 149 -7.29 11.33 -15.70
N PRO A 150 -7.13 10.43 -16.69
CA PRO A 150 -6.11 10.58 -17.73
C PRO A 150 -6.15 11.95 -18.41
N THR A 151 -4.99 12.56 -18.55
CA THR A 151 -4.78 13.88 -19.17
C THR A 151 -3.40 13.93 -19.80
N ASP A 152 -3.26 14.75 -20.84
CA ASP A 152 -2.01 14.90 -21.58
C ASP A 152 -0.95 15.71 -20.82
N SER A 153 -1.33 16.51 -19.81
CA SER A 153 -0.40 17.34 -19.03
C SER A 153 -0.59 17.23 -17.52
N GLY A 154 0.52 17.12 -16.79
CA GLY A 154 0.55 17.14 -15.32
C GLY A 154 0.82 18.51 -14.69
N GLU A 155 1.23 19.51 -15.46
CA GLU A 155 1.71 20.80 -14.91
C GLU A 155 0.60 21.61 -14.23
N GLU A 156 -0.61 21.57 -14.77
CA GLU A 156 -1.78 22.20 -14.16
C GLU A 156 -2.11 21.56 -12.81
N HIS A 157 -2.06 20.22 -12.76
CA HIS A 157 -2.20 19.47 -11.52
C HIS A 157 -1.12 19.88 -10.51
N ASP A 158 0.15 19.99 -10.93
CA ASP A 158 1.24 20.32 -10.00
C ASP A 158 1.03 21.68 -9.33
N ARG A 159 0.64 22.70 -10.11
CA ARG A 159 0.30 24.02 -9.57
C ARG A 159 -0.85 23.94 -8.56
N ALA A 160 -1.91 23.20 -8.89
CA ALA A 160 -3.05 23.01 -8.00
C ALA A 160 -2.66 22.27 -6.71
N PHE A 161 -1.88 21.19 -6.82
CA PHE A 161 -1.38 20.43 -5.68
C PHE A 161 -0.52 21.29 -4.77
N LEU A 162 0.45 22.02 -5.31
CA LEU A 162 1.35 22.88 -4.52
C LEU A 162 0.57 23.96 -3.75
N ALA A 163 -0.50 24.50 -4.33
CA ALA A 163 -1.37 25.46 -3.65
C ALA A 163 -2.18 24.86 -2.49
N GLN A 164 -2.41 23.54 -2.48
CA GLN A 164 -3.28 22.84 -1.54
C GLN A 164 -2.57 21.70 -0.78
N GLN A 165 -1.24 21.65 -0.84
CA GLN A 165 -0.43 20.53 -0.36
C GLN A 165 -0.65 20.23 1.12
N SER A 166 -0.80 21.26 1.96
CA SER A 166 -1.02 21.10 3.40
C SER A 166 -2.34 20.38 3.69
N THR A 167 -3.40 20.72 2.95
CA THR A 167 -4.72 20.09 3.08
C THR A 167 -4.68 18.64 2.64
N ILE A 168 -4.11 18.35 1.47
CA ILE A 168 -3.98 16.98 0.95
C ILE A 168 -3.14 16.12 1.91
N ARG A 169 -2.06 16.68 2.44
CA ARG A 169 -1.22 16.00 3.44
C ARG A 169 -2.00 15.71 4.72
N SER A 170 -2.78 16.66 5.23
CA SER A 170 -3.60 16.44 6.42
C SER A 170 -4.65 15.35 6.22
N ILE A 171 -5.32 15.30 5.05
CA ILE A 171 -6.25 14.21 4.70
C ILE A 171 -5.54 12.85 4.76
N CYS A 172 -4.37 12.76 4.15
CA CYS A 172 -3.54 11.55 4.18
C CYS A 172 -3.07 11.20 5.60
N GLU A 173 -2.80 12.17 6.47
CA GLU A 173 -2.45 11.95 7.87
C GLU A 173 -3.64 11.40 8.68
N HIS A 174 -4.86 11.92 8.47
CA HIS A 174 -6.07 11.38 9.10
C HIS A 174 -6.35 9.94 8.66
N LEU A 175 -6.21 9.64 7.35
CA LEU A 175 -6.26 8.27 6.85
C LEU A 175 -5.28 7.37 7.62
N MET A 176 -4.03 7.80 7.78
CA MET A 176 -2.99 7.04 8.46
C MET A 176 -3.27 6.78 9.94
N THR A 177 -4.00 7.66 10.61
CA THR A 177 -4.45 7.45 11.99
C THR A 177 -5.59 6.42 12.07
N SER A 178 -6.43 6.34 11.03
CA SER A 178 -7.55 5.37 10.97
C SER A 178 -7.15 3.98 10.43
N LEU A 179 -6.07 3.89 9.66
CA LEU A 179 -5.68 2.64 9.00
C LEU A 179 -5.04 1.63 9.96
N SER A 180 -5.58 0.42 9.98
CA SER A 180 -4.92 -0.77 10.53
C SER A 180 -3.97 -1.39 9.48
N PHE A 181 -2.66 -1.26 9.68
CA PHE A 181 -1.67 -1.84 8.76
C PHE A 181 -1.77 -3.36 8.68
N GLY A 182 -2.13 -4.02 9.77
CA GLY A 182 -2.29 -5.48 9.81
C GLY A 182 -3.51 -5.96 9.07
N GLU A 183 -4.65 -5.28 9.22
CA GLU A 183 -5.83 -5.57 8.40
C GLU A 183 -5.55 -5.30 6.92
N LEU A 184 -4.83 -4.24 6.59
CA LEU A 184 -4.45 -3.96 5.20
C LEU A 184 -3.53 -5.04 4.63
N SER A 185 -2.54 -5.53 5.39
CA SER A 185 -1.71 -6.66 4.97
C SER A 185 -2.53 -7.94 4.84
N ARG A 186 -3.42 -8.26 5.79
CA ARG A 186 -4.32 -9.42 5.71
C ARG A 186 -5.20 -9.36 4.47
N HIS A 187 -5.79 -8.19 4.18
CA HIS A 187 -6.57 -7.94 2.98
C HIS A 187 -5.73 -8.13 1.71
N HIS A 188 -4.51 -7.57 1.68
CA HIS A 188 -3.61 -7.69 0.53
C HIS A 188 -3.27 -9.15 0.20
N TYR A 189 -2.87 -9.93 1.22
CA TYR A 189 -2.57 -11.36 1.06
C TYR A 189 -3.84 -12.22 0.89
N LYS A 190 -5.03 -11.65 1.08
CA LYS A 190 -6.33 -12.35 1.04
C LYS A 190 -6.36 -13.54 2.00
N LEU A 191 -5.79 -13.36 3.19
CA LEU A 191 -5.86 -14.37 4.24
C LEU A 191 -7.29 -14.42 4.77
N SER A 192 -7.87 -15.61 4.77
CA SER A 192 -9.09 -15.91 5.50
C SER A 192 -8.83 -15.88 7.01
N ASP A 193 -9.90 -15.76 7.80
CA ASP A 193 -9.79 -15.79 9.27
C ASP A 193 -9.13 -17.09 9.75
N ARG A 194 -9.47 -18.24 9.14
CA ARG A 194 -8.84 -19.52 9.48
C ARG A 194 -7.36 -19.59 9.14
N GLU A 195 -6.95 -19.03 8.01
CA GLU A 195 -5.52 -18.96 7.66
C GLU A 195 -4.76 -18.02 8.60
N TYR A 196 -5.41 -16.95 9.07
CA TYR A 196 -4.86 -16.04 10.07
C TYR A 196 -4.74 -16.69 11.46
N ASP A 197 -5.74 -17.45 11.90
CA ASP A 197 -5.70 -18.22 13.16
C ASP A 197 -4.53 -19.22 13.13
N VAL A 198 -4.41 -19.98 12.03
CA VAL A 198 -3.30 -20.94 11.84
C VAL A 198 -1.95 -20.24 11.86
N LEU A 199 -1.83 -19.07 11.21
CA LEU A 199 -0.60 -18.28 11.19
C LEU A 199 -0.23 -17.74 12.58
N SER A 200 -1.21 -17.30 13.36
CA SER A 200 -1.03 -16.83 14.75
C SER A 200 -0.49 -17.95 15.64
N LEU A 201 -1.13 -19.12 15.65
CA LEU A 201 -0.70 -20.28 16.44
C LEU A 201 0.67 -20.80 15.99
N LEU A 202 0.96 -20.74 14.68
CA LEU A 202 2.28 -21.09 14.16
C LEU A 202 3.36 -20.12 14.66
N ALA A 203 3.05 -18.82 14.80
CA ALA A 203 3.98 -17.84 15.36
C ALA A 203 4.22 -18.02 16.86
N GLU A 204 3.25 -18.60 17.59
CA GLU A 204 3.41 -19.05 18.98
C GLU A 204 4.27 -20.32 19.12
N GLY A 205 4.63 -20.96 18.00
CA GLY A 205 5.52 -22.13 17.97
C GLY A 205 4.79 -23.48 17.98
N LEU A 206 3.47 -23.51 17.79
CA LEU A 206 2.71 -24.75 17.74
C LEU A 206 3.03 -25.55 16.47
N GLN A 207 3.07 -26.86 16.61
CA GLN A 207 3.17 -27.81 15.49
C GLN A 207 1.80 -28.04 14.86
N VAL A 208 1.79 -28.55 13.62
CA VAL A 208 0.55 -28.75 12.82
C VAL A 208 -0.53 -29.54 13.57
N GLN A 209 -0.15 -30.60 14.30
CA GLN A 209 -1.08 -31.40 15.10
C GLN A 209 -1.68 -30.59 16.25
N GLN A 210 -0.86 -29.83 16.97
CA GLN A 210 -1.31 -28.96 18.06
C GLN A 210 -2.23 -27.83 17.56
N ILE A 211 -1.95 -27.30 16.35
CA ILE A 211 -2.83 -26.33 15.69
C ILE A 211 -4.18 -26.98 15.34
N ALA A 212 -4.15 -28.20 14.81
CA ALA A 212 -5.36 -28.95 14.47
C ALA A 212 -6.22 -29.18 15.73
N ASP A 213 -5.61 -29.65 16.82
CA ASP A 213 -6.27 -29.83 18.11
C ASP A 213 -6.86 -28.51 18.65
N HIS A 214 -6.06 -27.44 18.65
CA HIS A 214 -6.48 -26.12 19.15
C HIS A 214 -7.67 -25.54 18.39
N LEU A 215 -7.68 -25.71 17.06
CA LEU A 215 -8.76 -25.21 16.20
C LEU A 215 -9.90 -26.22 16.01
N THR A 216 -9.84 -27.40 16.67
CA THR A 216 -10.80 -28.50 16.50
C THR A 216 -10.97 -28.89 15.03
N LEU A 217 -9.85 -29.05 14.32
CA LEU A 217 -9.76 -29.46 12.92
C LEU A 217 -9.10 -30.83 12.80
N ALA A 218 -9.34 -31.53 11.69
CA ALA A 218 -8.51 -32.68 11.33
C ALA A 218 -7.11 -32.20 10.89
N ASP A 219 -6.05 -32.98 11.18
CA ASP A 219 -4.67 -32.70 10.77
C ASP A 219 -4.52 -32.29 9.31
N ARG A 220 -5.22 -33.02 8.41
CA ARG A 220 -5.20 -32.74 6.97
C ARG A 220 -5.78 -31.36 6.64
N THR A 221 -6.80 -30.92 7.36
CA THR A 221 -7.43 -29.61 7.17
C THR A 221 -6.52 -28.49 7.67
N ALA A 222 -5.89 -28.66 8.84
CA ALA A 222 -4.88 -27.72 9.33
C ALA A 222 -3.69 -27.61 8.37
N ALA A 223 -3.19 -28.74 7.86
CA ALA A 223 -2.13 -28.77 6.85
C ALA A 223 -2.54 -28.06 5.54
N HIS A 224 -3.81 -28.19 5.13
CA HIS A 224 -4.34 -27.49 3.97
C HIS A 224 -4.34 -25.97 4.16
N HIS A 225 -4.85 -25.46 5.29
CA HIS A 225 -4.81 -24.03 5.61
C HIS A 225 -3.38 -23.50 5.67
N LEU A 226 -2.46 -24.27 6.26
CA LEU A 226 -1.05 -23.89 6.35
C LEU A 226 -0.38 -23.81 4.97
N SER A 227 -0.70 -24.73 4.05
CA SER A 227 -0.23 -24.68 2.66
C SER A 227 -0.81 -23.50 1.90
N ALA A 228 -2.12 -23.23 2.03
CA ALA A 228 -2.78 -22.11 1.38
C ALA A 228 -2.25 -20.75 1.87
N MET A 229 -2.12 -20.59 3.19
CA MET A 229 -1.52 -19.40 3.82
C MET A 229 -0.09 -19.16 3.33
N ARG A 230 0.75 -20.20 3.29
CA ARG A 230 2.13 -20.07 2.76
C ARG A 230 2.15 -19.64 1.30
N SER A 231 1.27 -20.21 0.48
CA SER A 231 1.15 -19.82 -0.92
C SER A 231 0.75 -18.35 -1.06
N LYS A 232 -0.20 -17.88 -0.25
CA LYS A 232 -0.67 -16.48 -0.24
C LYS A 232 0.42 -15.49 0.19
N LEU A 233 1.23 -15.87 1.18
CA LEU A 233 2.38 -15.08 1.65
C LEU A 233 3.63 -15.24 0.76
N GLY A 234 3.61 -16.09 -0.27
CA GLY A 234 4.81 -16.40 -1.08
C GLY A 234 5.94 -17.08 -0.29
N ALA A 235 5.62 -17.74 0.83
CA ALA A 235 6.59 -18.31 1.75
C ALA A 235 6.97 -19.77 1.41
N ARG A 236 8.27 -20.07 1.39
CA ARG A 236 8.82 -21.41 1.14
C ARG A 236 8.90 -22.28 2.39
N SER A 237 8.69 -21.71 3.58
CA SER A 237 8.67 -22.44 4.85
C SER A 237 7.74 -21.76 5.86
N ASN A 238 7.40 -22.47 6.92
CA ASN A 238 6.61 -21.95 8.04
C ASN A 238 7.31 -20.78 8.72
N ALA A 239 8.62 -20.92 8.97
CA ALA A 239 9.44 -19.85 9.54
C ALA A 239 9.48 -18.61 8.65
N GLN A 240 9.58 -18.79 7.32
CA GLN A 240 9.51 -17.67 6.39
C GLN A 240 8.13 -17.00 6.40
N ALA A 241 7.05 -17.78 6.49
CA ALA A 241 5.68 -17.24 6.56
C ALA A 241 5.49 -16.36 7.79
N VAL A 242 5.92 -16.84 8.97
CA VAL A 242 5.89 -16.07 10.22
C VAL A 242 6.76 -14.81 10.11
N ALA A 243 7.96 -14.91 9.52
CA ALA A 243 8.83 -13.75 9.34
C ALA A 243 8.21 -12.67 8.43
N ILE A 244 7.56 -13.07 7.33
CA ILE A 244 6.82 -12.15 6.45
C ILE A 244 5.65 -11.53 7.22
N ALA A 245 4.88 -12.34 7.94
CA ALA A 245 3.72 -11.90 8.70
C ALA A 245 4.07 -10.80 9.72
N ILE A 246 5.14 -10.99 10.50
CA ILE A 246 5.64 -9.98 11.45
C ILE A 246 6.14 -8.75 10.70
N LYS A 247 7.01 -8.90 9.70
CA LYS A 247 7.63 -7.76 8.99
C LYS A 247 6.61 -6.90 8.24
N MET A 248 5.53 -7.53 7.78
CA MET A 248 4.41 -6.87 7.11
C MET A 248 3.26 -6.54 8.05
N GLN A 249 3.45 -6.69 9.36
CA GLN A 249 2.49 -6.34 10.41
C GLN A 249 1.15 -7.08 10.30
N VAL A 250 1.12 -8.23 9.61
CA VAL A 250 -0.04 -9.14 9.63
C VAL A 250 -0.30 -9.59 11.07
N LEU A 251 0.77 -9.95 11.79
CA LEU A 251 0.81 -10.30 13.21
C LEU A 251 1.51 -9.21 14.03
#